data_AF-A0A9Q9EHP5-F1
#
_entry.id   AF-A0A9Q9EHP5-F1
#
_cell.length_a   1.000
_cell.length_b   1.000
_cell.length_c   1.000
_cell.angle_alpha   90.00
_cell.angle_beta   90.00
_cell.angle_gamma   90.00
#
_symmetry.space_group_name_H-M   'P 1'
#
loop_
_entity.id
_entity.type
_entity.pdbx_description
1 polymer ?
#
loop_
_entity_poly.entity_id
_entity_poly.type
_entity_poly.pdbx_seq_one_letter_code
_entity_poly.pdbx_strand_id
1 'polypeptide(L)'
;MALANVNIAKERCDSLEVAPIPESGIILQIRTGKRQSLGPNQSAIAKSEVEGSVHAGSTGLEGDEHVYKFHGGLDRAIHQYDANHYSDWRAEHPLVPGLFDIGGFGENLTATNMTEENVCIGDLYRIGETVLVEVSEPRNPCYKRNIRFQWPRALKRIQRTGRVGWDFRVLHTGAIKTGDSISLVERPLPRWSVMNVQRVIQGKAVPLPLLEECTALTVLTEKFRDMARRRLEFAPKTYTLVAVDTLTPRLKQFTFILRESLKLANPTFRPLAFAQIRWGVAQASYHDVLQGAGRTPRSTACRAA
;
A
#
# COMPACT_ATOMS: atom_id res chain seq x y z
N MET A 1 -23.16 12.18 -2.49
CA MET A 1 -21.75 12.63 -2.48
C MET A 1 -21.05 12.00 -3.67
N ALA A 2 -20.33 12.78 -4.48
CA ALA A 2 -19.75 12.32 -5.74
C ALA A 2 -18.90 11.07 -5.54
N LEU A 3 -19.14 10.03 -6.36
CA LEU A 3 -18.25 8.87 -6.56
C LEU A 3 -16.90 9.41 -7.03
N ALA A 4 -16.07 9.84 -6.08
CA ALA A 4 -14.83 10.52 -6.41
C ALA A 4 -13.99 9.59 -7.28
N ASN A 5 -13.42 10.16 -8.34
CA ASN A 5 -12.44 9.55 -9.24
C ASN A 5 -11.11 9.28 -8.51
N VAL A 6 -11.16 8.74 -7.28
CA VAL A 6 -9.99 8.42 -6.47
C VAL A 6 -9.18 7.39 -7.24
N ASN A 7 -7.92 7.75 -7.45
CA ASN A 7 -6.96 6.97 -8.18
C ASN A 7 -5.60 7.27 -7.58
N ILE A 8 -5.27 6.55 -6.52
CA ILE A 8 -4.02 6.68 -5.78
C ILE A 8 -2.82 6.56 -6.72
N ALA A 9 -2.91 5.70 -7.74
CA ALA A 9 -1.85 5.56 -8.74
C ALA A 9 -1.62 6.80 -9.62
N LYS A 10 -2.48 7.81 -9.55
CA LYS A 10 -2.30 9.12 -10.20
C LYS A 10 -1.95 10.24 -9.22
N GLU A 11 -2.06 9.99 -7.92
CA GLU A 11 -1.80 11.00 -6.89
C GLU A 11 -0.31 11.35 -6.82
N ARG A 12 -0.06 12.61 -6.45
CA ARG A 12 1.25 13.09 -6.02
C ARG A 12 1.19 13.20 -4.51
N CYS A 13 2.07 12.50 -3.82
CA CYS A 13 2.14 12.47 -2.36
C CYS A 13 3.40 13.23 -1.95
N ASP A 14 3.28 14.54 -1.75
CA ASP A 14 4.43 15.40 -1.39
C ASP A 14 4.75 15.31 0.11
N SER A 15 3.75 15.02 0.94
CA SER A 15 3.88 14.81 2.38
C SER A 15 2.76 13.89 2.89
N LEU A 16 2.87 13.46 4.16
CA LEU A 16 1.85 12.67 4.86
C LEU A 16 1.27 13.49 6.01
N GLU A 17 -0.05 13.68 6.01
CA GLU A 17 -0.78 14.27 7.12
C GLU A 17 -0.97 13.26 8.26
N VAL A 18 -1.19 13.78 9.46
CA VAL A 18 -1.56 12.96 10.62
C VAL A 18 -2.97 12.43 10.41
N ALA A 19 -3.12 11.12 10.55
CA ALA A 19 -4.41 10.45 10.45
C ALA A 19 -5.30 10.84 11.65
N PRO A 20 -6.60 11.13 11.43
CA PRO A 20 -7.52 11.38 12.52
C PRO A 20 -7.61 10.14 13.44
N ILE A 21 -7.87 10.37 14.73
CA ILE A 21 -8.12 9.29 15.70
C ILE A 21 -9.56 8.82 15.50
N PRO A 22 -9.81 7.52 15.23
CA PRO A 22 -11.15 7.01 15.15
C PRO A 22 -11.80 7.00 16.54
N GLU A 23 -13.11 7.27 16.58
CA GLU A 23 -13.91 6.92 17.75
C GLU A 23 -13.88 5.41 17.98
N SER A 24 -14.18 4.97 19.20
CA SER A 24 -14.39 3.55 19.49
C SER A 24 -15.43 2.96 18.51
N GLY A 25 -15.04 1.88 17.85
CA GLY A 25 -15.91 1.14 16.95
C GLY A 25 -16.68 0.05 17.69
N ILE A 26 -17.72 -0.47 17.04
CA ILE A 26 -18.45 -1.67 17.46
C ILE A 26 -18.33 -2.70 16.35
N ILE A 27 -18.01 -3.95 16.69
CA ILE A 27 -17.97 -5.05 15.72
C ILE A 27 -19.39 -5.31 15.22
N LEU A 28 -19.56 -5.16 13.90
CA LEU A 28 -20.84 -5.39 13.21
C LEU A 28 -21.02 -6.86 12.84
N GLN A 29 -19.96 -7.51 12.36
CA GLN A 29 -19.98 -8.92 11.99
C GLN A 29 -18.62 -9.58 12.21
N ILE A 30 -18.66 -10.86 12.58
CA ILE A 30 -17.52 -11.77 12.61
C ILE A 30 -17.76 -12.88 11.60
N ARG A 31 -16.74 -13.19 10.79
CA ARG A 31 -16.86 -14.14 9.69
C ARG A 31 -15.68 -15.10 9.62
N THR A 32 -15.98 -16.37 9.36
CA THR A 32 -14.98 -17.42 9.15
C THR A 32 -15.36 -18.23 7.92
N GLY A 33 -14.38 -18.89 7.30
CA GLY A 33 -14.61 -19.63 6.08
C GLY A 33 -13.61 -20.75 5.88
N LYS A 34 -14.07 -21.80 5.20
CA LYS A 34 -13.27 -22.95 4.80
C LYS A 34 -12.72 -22.78 3.40
N ARG A 35 -11.65 -23.51 3.10
CA ARG A 35 -11.11 -23.57 1.74
C ARG A 35 -12.12 -24.21 0.81
N GLN A 36 -12.37 -23.56 -0.32
CA GLN A 36 -13.30 -24.01 -1.35
C GLN A 36 -12.85 -23.53 -2.73
N SER A 37 -13.49 -24.08 -3.76
CA SER A 37 -13.21 -23.72 -5.15
C SER A 37 -13.67 -22.29 -5.47
N LEU A 38 -12.85 -21.56 -6.23
CA LEU A 38 -13.10 -20.23 -6.78
C LEU A 38 -12.65 -20.21 -8.24
N GLY A 39 -13.56 -20.55 -9.15
CA GLY A 39 -13.21 -20.84 -10.54
C GLY A 39 -12.16 -21.96 -10.60
N PRO A 40 -11.04 -21.78 -11.32
CA PRO A 40 -9.98 -22.80 -11.41
C PRO A 40 -9.04 -22.82 -10.20
N ASN A 41 -9.31 -22.04 -9.14
CA ASN A 41 -8.40 -21.89 -7.99
C ASN A 41 -9.05 -22.36 -6.68
N GLN A 42 -8.24 -22.54 -5.63
CA GLN A 42 -8.72 -22.68 -4.25
C GLN A 42 -8.65 -21.34 -3.51
N SER A 43 -9.65 -21.08 -2.67
CA SER A 43 -9.76 -19.85 -1.86
C SER A 43 -10.62 -20.07 -0.60
N ALA A 44 -10.34 -19.34 0.47
CA ALA A 44 -11.21 -19.26 1.67
C ALA A 44 -11.86 -17.87 1.79
N ILE A 45 -12.05 -17.21 0.64
CA ILE A 45 -12.54 -15.82 0.56
C ILE A 45 -14.04 -15.69 0.83
N ALA A 46 -14.81 -16.75 0.57
CA ALA A 46 -16.23 -16.77 0.86
C ALA A 46 -16.39 -17.28 2.30
N LYS A 47 -16.44 -16.32 3.22
CA LYS A 47 -16.65 -16.53 4.65
C LYS A 47 -18.11 -16.30 5.01
N SER A 48 -18.63 -17.07 5.95
CA SER A 48 -19.97 -16.93 6.50
C SER A 48 -19.90 -16.21 7.83
N GLU A 49 -20.97 -15.50 8.17
CA GLU A 49 -21.13 -14.91 9.49
C GLU A 49 -21.17 -16.00 10.56
N VAL A 50 -20.58 -15.70 11.71
CA VAL A 50 -20.57 -16.57 12.88
C VAL A 50 -21.40 -15.91 13.98
N GLU A 51 -22.34 -16.66 14.53
CA GLU A 51 -23.12 -16.24 15.69
C GLU A 51 -22.37 -16.58 16.99
N GLY A 52 -22.54 -15.71 17.99
CA GLY A 52 -21.93 -15.90 19.31
C GLY A 52 -20.45 -15.53 19.36
N SER A 53 -19.74 -16.16 20.31
CA SER A 53 -18.34 -15.88 20.61
C SER A 53 -17.41 -16.75 19.78
N VAL A 54 -16.34 -16.16 19.24
CA VAL A 54 -15.29 -16.82 18.46
C VAL A 54 -13.93 -16.56 19.10
N HIS A 55 -13.09 -17.59 19.20
CA HIS A 55 -11.74 -17.41 19.71
C HIS A 55 -10.82 -16.78 18.65
N ALA A 56 -10.23 -15.63 18.96
CA ALA A 56 -9.18 -14.98 18.19
C ALA A 56 -7.81 -15.52 18.64
N GLY A 57 -7.25 -16.42 17.83
CA GLY A 57 -5.91 -16.97 18.03
C GLY A 57 -4.83 -16.16 17.32
N SER A 58 -3.57 -16.49 17.61
CA SER A 58 -2.39 -15.78 17.06
C SER A 58 -2.25 -15.88 15.54
N THR A 59 -2.88 -16.86 14.90
CA THR A 59 -2.80 -17.09 13.44
C THR A 59 -4.14 -17.00 12.73
N GLY A 60 -5.24 -16.68 13.42
CA GLY A 60 -6.57 -16.76 12.85
C GLY A 60 -7.69 -16.79 13.88
N LEU A 61 -8.90 -16.51 13.42
CA LEU A 61 -10.12 -16.85 14.16
C LEU A 61 -10.36 -18.36 14.12
N GLU A 62 -10.89 -18.90 15.21
CA GLU A 62 -11.31 -20.30 15.28
C GLU A 62 -12.30 -20.63 14.15
N GLY A 63 -12.05 -21.73 13.45
CA GLY A 63 -12.84 -22.16 12.31
C GLY A 63 -12.43 -21.53 10.97
N ASP A 64 -11.67 -20.45 10.96
CA ASP A 64 -11.23 -19.80 9.72
C ASP A 64 -10.01 -20.50 9.09
N GLU A 65 -10.01 -20.61 7.77
CA GLU A 65 -8.89 -21.16 7.00
C GLU A 65 -8.30 -20.14 6.03
N HIS A 66 -7.03 -20.38 5.70
CA HIS A 66 -6.29 -19.60 4.73
C HIS A 66 -5.79 -20.53 3.62
N VAL A 67 -5.91 -20.10 2.36
CA VAL A 67 -5.21 -20.75 1.25
C VAL A 67 -3.91 -20.00 1.03
N TYR A 68 -2.81 -20.72 0.87
CA TYR A 68 -1.42 -20.26 0.66
C TYR A 68 -0.69 -19.77 1.91
N LYS A 69 0.62 -20.08 1.95
CA LYS A 69 1.57 -19.73 3.03
C LYS A 69 1.61 -18.23 3.35
N PHE A 70 1.22 -17.37 2.42
CA PHE A 70 1.34 -15.91 2.54
C PHE A 70 0.02 -15.18 2.79
N HIS A 71 -1.12 -15.85 2.90
CA HIS A 71 -2.43 -15.19 3.07
C HIS A 71 -3.00 -15.26 4.48
N GLY A 72 -2.22 -15.77 5.44
CA GLY A 72 -2.52 -15.80 6.86
C GLY A 72 -1.23 -15.83 7.66
N GLY A 73 -1.28 -16.33 8.88
CA GLY A 73 -0.13 -16.40 9.79
C GLY A 73 -0.13 -15.24 10.77
N LEU A 74 0.96 -15.10 11.53
CA LEU A 74 1.04 -14.18 12.66
C LEU A 74 0.73 -12.72 12.27
N ASP A 75 1.23 -12.27 11.13
CA ASP A 75 0.99 -10.91 10.64
C ASP A 75 -0.40 -10.71 10.00
N ARG A 76 -1.18 -11.77 9.76
CA ARG A 76 -2.44 -11.68 9.01
C ARG A 76 -3.48 -12.61 9.63
N ALA A 77 -3.61 -12.51 10.94
CA ALA A 77 -4.51 -13.34 11.71
C ALA A 77 -5.98 -12.94 11.46
N ILE A 78 -6.24 -11.64 11.32
CA ILE A 78 -7.61 -11.12 11.16
C ILE A 78 -7.60 -10.05 10.08
N HIS A 79 -8.40 -10.23 9.02
CA HIS A 79 -8.63 -9.23 7.99
C HIS A 79 -9.86 -8.38 8.35
N GLN A 80 -9.74 -7.05 8.35
CA GLN A 80 -10.86 -6.13 8.54
C GLN A 80 -11.09 -5.28 7.28
N TYR A 81 -12.36 -5.02 6.99
CA TYR A 81 -12.80 -4.16 5.88
C TYR A 81 -13.85 -3.16 6.37
N ASP A 82 -13.80 -1.93 5.86
CA ASP A 82 -14.78 -0.89 6.18
C ASP A 82 -16.13 -1.19 5.49
N ALA A 83 -17.19 -1.25 6.30
CA ALA A 83 -18.54 -1.56 5.85
C ALA A 83 -19.07 -0.53 4.84
N ASN A 84 -18.65 0.74 4.98
CA ASN A 84 -19.19 1.84 4.20
C ASN A 84 -18.84 1.69 2.71
N HIS A 85 -17.70 1.07 2.40
CA HIS A 85 -17.27 0.80 1.03
C HIS A 85 -18.25 -0.06 0.25
N TYR A 86 -19.05 -0.92 0.90
CA TYR A 86 -20.03 -1.75 0.19
C TYR A 86 -21.10 -0.92 -0.51
N SER A 87 -21.57 0.16 0.14
CA SER A 87 -22.53 1.08 -0.48
C SER A 87 -21.91 1.81 -1.68
N ASP A 88 -20.66 2.26 -1.54
CA ASP A 88 -19.90 2.88 -2.62
C ASP A 88 -19.68 1.92 -3.81
N TRP A 89 -19.35 0.65 -3.54
CA TRP A 89 -19.14 -0.34 -4.58
C TRP A 89 -20.41 -0.63 -5.37
N ARG A 90 -21.57 -0.71 -4.70
CA ARG A 90 -22.86 -0.88 -5.37
C ARG A 90 -23.22 0.35 -6.21
N ALA A 91 -22.87 1.54 -5.74
CA ALA A 91 -23.07 2.79 -6.49
C ALA A 91 -22.18 2.89 -7.75
N GLU A 92 -21.12 2.09 -7.88
CA GLU A 92 -20.35 1.98 -9.12
C GLU A 92 -21.02 1.10 -10.20
N HIS A 93 -22.25 0.61 -9.96
CA HIS A 93 -23.05 -0.21 -10.88
C HIS A 93 -22.30 -1.44 -11.44
N PRO A 94 -21.78 -2.32 -10.58
CA PRO A 94 -21.16 -3.57 -11.02
C PRO A 94 -22.19 -4.50 -11.65
N LEU A 95 -21.73 -5.45 -12.47
CA LEU A 95 -22.60 -6.43 -13.14
C LEU A 95 -23.41 -7.29 -12.17
N VAL A 96 -22.87 -7.57 -10.98
CA VAL A 96 -23.52 -8.38 -9.94
C VAL A 96 -23.43 -7.65 -8.60
N PRO A 97 -24.33 -6.67 -8.33
CA PRO A 97 -24.28 -5.85 -7.11
C PRO A 97 -24.33 -6.65 -5.81
N GLY A 98 -25.05 -7.78 -5.79
CA GLY A 98 -25.15 -8.66 -4.62
C GLY A 98 -23.83 -9.34 -4.21
N LEU A 99 -22.78 -9.27 -5.03
CA LEU A 99 -21.44 -9.73 -4.62
C LEU A 99 -20.69 -8.68 -3.78
N PHE A 100 -21.15 -7.44 -3.77
CA PHE A 100 -20.61 -6.34 -2.97
C PHE A 100 -21.48 -6.14 -1.72
N ASP A 101 -21.42 -7.13 -0.85
CA ASP A 101 -22.02 -7.10 0.48
C ASP A 101 -21.04 -7.64 1.51
N ILE A 102 -21.32 -7.46 2.81
CA ILE A 102 -20.41 -7.85 3.89
C ILE A 102 -19.96 -9.31 3.75
N GLY A 103 -18.65 -9.54 3.86
CA GLY A 103 -17.95 -10.78 3.56
C GLY A 103 -17.51 -10.92 2.10
N GLY A 104 -17.94 -10.03 1.20
CA GLY A 104 -17.56 -10.02 -0.21
C GLY A 104 -16.04 -9.83 -0.39
N PHE A 105 -15.42 -9.08 0.52
CA PHE A 105 -13.98 -8.88 0.56
C PHE A 105 -13.23 -9.97 1.32
N GLY A 106 -13.90 -11.00 1.84
CA GLY A 106 -13.30 -12.10 2.60
C GLY A 106 -12.66 -11.65 3.90
N GLU A 107 -13.15 -10.55 4.45
CA GLU A 107 -12.86 -10.06 5.79
C GLU A 107 -13.44 -10.97 6.86
N ASN A 108 -12.70 -11.04 7.95
CA ASN A 108 -13.11 -11.69 9.18
C ASN A 108 -13.93 -10.72 10.05
N LEU A 109 -13.59 -9.43 10.01
CA LEU A 109 -14.23 -8.41 10.83
C LEU A 109 -14.73 -7.24 9.98
N THR A 110 -15.83 -6.67 10.44
CA THR A 110 -16.30 -5.36 10.04
C THR A 110 -16.71 -4.62 11.30
N ALA A 111 -16.30 -3.36 11.44
CA ALA A 111 -16.61 -2.54 12.60
C ALA A 111 -16.95 -1.11 12.17
N THR A 112 -17.64 -0.37 13.05
CA THR A 112 -17.93 1.06 12.82
C THR A 112 -16.69 1.94 13.01
N ASN A 113 -16.76 3.18 12.52
CA ASN A 113 -15.81 4.27 12.80
C ASN A 113 -14.36 4.08 12.31
N MET A 114 -14.05 2.99 11.62
CA MET A 114 -12.70 2.65 11.16
C MET A 114 -12.63 2.61 9.63
N THR A 115 -11.64 3.30 9.06
CA THR A 115 -11.39 3.41 7.62
C THR A 115 -9.90 3.39 7.33
N GLU A 116 -9.49 3.21 6.08
CA GLU A 116 -8.08 3.26 5.71
C GLU A 116 -7.44 4.63 5.96
N GLU A 117 -8.21 5.70 6.05
CA GLU A 117 -7.71 7.06 6.31
C GLU A 117 -7.41 7.29 7.80
N ASN A 118 -8.11 6.61 8.71
CA ASN A 118 -8.02 6.85 10.15
C ASN A 118 -7.38 5.70 10.95
N VAL A 119 -7.14 4.54 10.35
CA VAL A 119 -6.40 3.43 10.94
C VAL A 119 -4.93 3.49 10.50
N CYS A 120 -3.99 3.45 11.44
CA CYS A 120 -2.55 3.47 11.17
C CYS A 120 -1.89 2.12 11.38
N ILE A 121 -0.80 1.88 10.64
CA ILE A 121 0.06 0.73 10.88
C ILE A 121 0.67 0.83 12.28
N GLY A 122 0.66 -0.28 13.01
CA GLY A 122 1.12 -0.33 14.40
C GLY A 122 0.13 0.23 15.41
N ASP A 123 -1.05 0.69 14.99
CA ASP A 123 -2.11 0.98 15.95
C ASP A 123 -2.44 -0.29 16.74
N LEU A 124 -2.46 -0.14 18.08
CA LEU A 124 -2.90 -1.17 19.00
C LEU A 124 -4.37 -0.94 19.31
N TYR A 125 -5.20 -1.95 19.07
CA TYR A 125 -6.62 -1.94 19.39
C TYR A 125 -6.95 -3.01 20.41
N ARG A 126 -7.75 -2.64 21.41
CA ARG A 126 -8.42 -3.60 22.30
C ARG A 126 -9.79 -3.94 21.71
N ILE A 127 -10.06 -5.24 21.58
CA ILE A 127 -11.34 -5.79 21.18
C ILE A 127 -11.97 -6.50 22.36
N GLY A 128 -13.23 -6.17 22.66
CA GLY A 128 -13.93 -6.69 23.83
C GLY A 128 -13.15 -6.39 25.11
N GLU A 129 -13.09 -7.37 26.01
CA GLU A 129 -12.44 -7.19 27.31
C GLU A 129 -10.91 -7.33 27.23
N THR A 130 -10.41 -8.37 26.55
CA THR A 130 -9.03 -8.82 26.70
C THR A 130 -8.22 -8.88 25.40
N VAL A 131 -8.86 -9.01 24.24
CA VAL A 131 -8.13 -9.24 22.98
C VAL A 131 -7.39 -7.98 22.57
N LEU A 132 -6.10 -8.10 22.28
CA LEU A 132 -5.25 -7.01 21.81
C LEU A 132 -4.72 -7.35 20.41
N VAL A 133 -4.95 -6.46 19.46
CA VAL A 133 -4.51 -6.61 18.08
C VAL A 133 -3.68 -5.42 17.63
N GLU A 134 -2.76 -5.65 16.71
CA GLU A 134 -1.93 -4.61 16.10
C GLU A 134 -2.11 -4.62 14.58
N VAL A 135 -2.30 -3.44 13.98
CA VAL A 135 -2.40 -3.30 12.52
C VAL A 135 -1.05 -3.59 11.88
N SER A 136 -1.00 -4.61 11.02
CA SER A 136 0.26 -5.14 10.49
C SER A 136 0.59 -4.66 9.08
N GLU A 137 -0.40 -4.65 8.20
CA GLU A 137 -0.27 -4.21 6.81
C GLU A 137 -1.63 -3.82 6.21
N PRO A 138 -1.63 -2.96 5.17
CA PRO A 138 -2.79 -2.88 4.29
C PRO A 138 -3.05 -4.25 3.66
N ARG A 139 -4.31 -4.59 3.43
CA ARG A 139 -4.62 -5.83 2.72
C ARG A 139 -4.09 -5.73 1.28
N ASN A 140 -3.28 -6.69 0.85
CA ASN A 140 -2.78 -6.71 -0.54
C ASN A 140 -3.70 -7.51 -1.49
N PRO A 141 -4.62 -6.88 -2.25
CA PRO A 141 -5.56 -7.61 -3.10
C PRO A 141 -4.83 -8.40 -4.20
N CYS A 142 -5.43 -9.52 -4.63
CA CYS A 142 -4.89 -10.37 -5.71
C CYS A 142 -5.94 -10.59 -6.82
N TYR A 143 -5.53 -11.20 -7.93
CA TYR A 143 -6.38 -11.37 -9.12
C TYR A 143 -7.69 -12.14 -8.85
N LYS A 144 -7.76 -12.93 -7.77
CA LYS A 144 -8.97 -13.63 -7.34
C LYS A 144 -10.15 -12.71 -7.06
N ARG A 145 -9.89 -11.42 -6.81
CA ARG A 145 -10.95 -10.38 -6.74
C ARG A 145 -11.76 -10.31 -8.03
N ASN A 146 -11.10 -10.39 -9.18
CA ASN A 146 -11.79 -10.33 -10.47
C ASN A 146 -12.75 -11.51 -10.65
N ILE A 147 -12.34 -12.70 -10.19
CA ILE A 147 -13.16 -13.91 -10.24
C ILE A 147 -14.31 -13.80 -9.22
N ARG A 148 -14.00 -13.44 -7.97
CA ARG A 148 -14.99 -13.34 -6.87
C ARG A 148 -16.13 -12.38 -7.20
N PHE A 149 -15.82 -11.21 -7.76
CA PHE A 149 -16.81 -10.18 -8.07
C PHE A 149 -17.37 -10.27 -9.50
N GLN A 150 -16.95 -11.28 -10.29
CA GLN A 150 -17.30 -11.41 -11.71
C GLN A 150 -17.07 -10.11 -12.50
N TRP A 151 -16.00 -9.39 -12.13
CA TRP A 151 -15.69 -8.09 -12.69
C TRP A 151 -14.20 -8.05 -13.07
N PRO A 152 -13.86 -8.13 -14.38
CA PRO A 152 -12.48 -8.21 -14.84
C PRO A 152 -11.56 -7.06 -14.37
N ARG A 153 -12.14 -5.92 -14.00
CA ARG A 153 -11.41 -4.73 -13.55
C ARG A 153 -11.45 -4.52 -12.02
N ALA A 154 -12.04 -5.43 -11.24
CA ALA A 154 -12.21 -5.28 -9.80
C ALA A 154 -10.88 -5.01 -9.08
N LEU A 155 -9.85 -5.85 -9.29
CA LEU A 155 -8.53 -5.68 -8.68
C LEU A 155 -7.96 -4.28 -8.96
N LYS A 156 -7.98 -3.87 -10.24
CA LYS A 156 -7.46 -2.58 -10.66
C LYS A 156 -8.24 -1.43 -10.02
N ARG A 157 -9.56 -1.57 -9.89
CA ARG A 157 -10.39 -0.55 -9.26
C ARG A 157 -10.12 -0.46 -7.76
N ILE A 158 -10.08 -1.58 -7.06
CA ILE A 158 -9.74 -1.68 -5.63
C ILE A 158 -8.38 -1.01 -5.34
N GLN A 159 -7.36 -1.30 -6.15
CA GLN A 159 -6.04 -0.68 -6.00
C GLN A 159 -6.09 0.84 -6.23
N ARG A 160 -6.85 1.30 -7.22
CA ARG A 160 -7.00 2.74 -7.50
C ARG A 160 -7.71 3.49 -6.38
N THR A 161 -8.76 2.91 -5.80
CA THR A 161 -9.52 3.57 -4.74
C THR A 161 -8.85 3.46 -3.38
N GLY A 162 -7.97 2.48 -3.18
CA GLY A 162 -7.33 2.20 -1.88
C GLY A 162 -8.27 1.56 -0.85
N ARG A 163 -9.51 1.25 -1.23
CA ARG A 163 -10.51 0.56 -0.42
C ARG A 163 -10.16 -0.92 -0.30
N VAL A 164 -9.07 -1.21 0.39
CA VAL A 164 -8.45 -2.54 0.46
C VAL A 164 -8.76 -3.28 1.75
N GLY A 165 -9.04 -2.56 2.85
CA GLY A 165 -8.97 -3.10 4.21
C GLY A 165 -7.54 -3.24 4.72
N TRP A 166 -7.40 -3.85 5.89
CA TRP A 166 -6.12 -4.07 6.57
C TRP A 166 -6.13 -5.38 7.33
N ASP A 167 -4.94 -5.89 7.60
CA ASP A 167 -4.73 -7.10 8.38
C ASP A 167 -4.24 -6.72 9.79
N PHE A 168 -4.64 -7.53 10.76
CA PHE A 168 -4.15 -7.47 12.13
C PHE A 168 -3.30 -8.70 12.46
N ARG A 169 -2.33 -8.49 13.34
CA ARG A 169 -1.76 -9.54 14.19
C ARG A 169 -2.43 -9.54 15.56
N VAL A 170 -2.60 -10.72 16.15
CA VAL A 170 -3.19 -10.87 17.50
C VAL A 170 -2.07 -11.00 18.52
N LEU A 171 -1.95 -10.00 19.40
CA LEU A 171 -0.93 -9.94 20.45
C LEU A 171 -1.39 -10.59 21.76
N HIS A 172 -2.68 -10.46 22.08
CA HIS A 172 -3.31 -11.17 23.19
C HIS A 172 -4.56 -11.89 22.67
N THR A 173 -4.56 -13.22 22.77
CA THR A 173 -5.65 -14.07 22.29
C THR A 173 -6.83 -14.05 23.24
N GLY A 174 -8.01 -14.40 22.74
CA GLY A 174 -9.22 -14.39 23.57
C GLY A 174 -10.49 -14.53 22.76
N ALA A 175 -11.63 -14.45 23.44
CA ALA A 175 -12.94 -14.49 22.83
C ALA A 175 -13.35 -13.10 22.31
N ILE A 176 -13.94 -13.05 21.12
CA ILE A 176 -14.60 -11.87 20.55
C ILE A 176 -15.98 -12.25 20.04
N LYS A 177 -16.92 -11.31 20.04
CA LYS A 177 -18.28 -11.48 19.50
C LYS A 177 -18.77 -10.23 18.81
N THR A 178 -19.78 -10.38 17.95
CA THR A 178 -20.53 -9.24 17.41
C THR A 178 -21.06 -8.37 18.56
N GLY A 179 -20.96 -7.04 18.40
CA GLY A 179 -21.33 -6.06 19.41
C GLY A 179 -20.19 -5.67 20.37
N ASP A 180 -19.06 -6.38 20.37
CA ASP A 180 -17.90 -5.96 21.16
C ASP A 180 -17.34 -4.63 20.65
N SER A 181 -16.85 -3.80 21.58
CA SER A 181 -16.13 -2.58 21.25
C SER A 181 -14.74 -2.89 20.70
N ILE A 182 -14.29 -2.09 19.73
CA ILE A 182 -12.92 -2.03 19.25
C ILE A 182 -12.39 -0.61 19.47
N SER A 183 -11.41 -0.45 20.36
CA SER A 183 -10.94 0.88 20.80
C SER A 183 -9.43 1.00 20.68
N LEU A 184 -8.96 2.13 20.17
CA LEU A 184 -7.55 2.44 20.05
C LEU A 184 -6.92 2.55 21.45
N VAL A 185 -5.80 1.86 21.65
CA VAL A 185 -5.00 1.88 22.87
C VAL A 185 -3.75 2.72 22.67
N GLU A 186 -3.07 2.54 21.54
CA GLU A 186 -1.82 3.24 21.23
C GLU A 186 -1.67 3.47 19.72
N ARG A 187 -1.06 4.60 19.35
CA ARG A 187 -0.75 4.99 17.97
C ARG A 187 0.71 5.44 17.84
N PRO A 188 1.65 4.53 17.55
CA PRO A 188 3.07 4.87 17.45
C PRO A 188 3.41 5.63 16.16
N LEU A 189 2.62 5.45 15.09
CA LEU A 189 2.93 5.94 13.74
C LEU A 189 1.80 6.80 13.14
N PRO A 190 1.53 7.99 13.70
CA PRO A 190 0.29 8.75 13.43
C PRO A 190 0.13 9.27 12.00
N ARG A 191 1.21 9.33 11.20
CA ARG A 191 1.15 9.72 9.78
C ARG A 191 0.98 8.53 8.83
N TRP A 192 1.13 7.30 9.33
CA TRP A 192 1.15 6.10 8.51
C TRP A 192 -0.19 5.38 8.56
N SER A 193 -1.25 6.09 8.15
CA SER A 193 -2.54 5.45 7.88
C SER A 193 -2.39 4.34 6.84
N VAL A 194 -3.29 3.37 6.86
CA VAL A 194 -3.38 2.32 5.84
C VAL A 194 -3.42 2.96 4.44
N MET A 195 -4.18 4.04 4.27
CA MET A 195 -4.25 4.81 3.03
C MET A 195 -2.93 5.49 2.69
N ASN A 196 -2.24 6.12 3.66
CA ASN A 196 -0.95 6.77 3.43
C ASN A 196 0.13 5.76 3.01
N VAL A 197 0.13 4.55 3.57
CA VAL A 197 0.99 3.46 3.07
C VAL A 197 0.66 3.13 1.61
N GLN A 198 -0.62 3.03 1.25
CA GLN A 198 -1.03 2.80 -0.13
C GLN A 198 -0.61 3.95 -1.06
N ARG A 199 -0.71 5.21 -0.63
CA ARG A 199 -0.23 6.39 -1.37
C ARG A 199 1.27 6.34 -1.63
N VAL A 200 2.07 5.98 -0.62
CA VAL A 200 3.52 5.84 -0.79
C VAL A 200 3.90 4.70 -1.73
N ILE A 201 3.18 3.57 -1.66
CA ILE A 201 3.48 2.37 -2.47
C ILE A 201 2.93 2.46 -3.90
N GLN A 202 1.78 3.12 -4.10
CA GLN A 202 1.11 3.12 -5.40
C GLN A 202 1.16 4.48 -6.10
N GLY A 203 1.42 5.57 -5.37
CA GLY A 203 1.44 6.95 -5.85
C GLY A 203 2.31 7.16 -7.08
N LYS A 204 1.94 8.13 -7.92
CA LYS A 204 2.69 8.44 -9.14
C LYS A 204 4.02 9.13 -8.83
N ALA A 205 4.00 10.11 -7.94
CA ALA A 205 5.17 10.84 -7.51
C ALA A 205 5.21 10.83 -5.98
N VAL A 206 6.31 10.34 -5.43
CA VAL A 206 6.54 10.19 -3.99
C VAL A 206 8.00 10.59 -3.73
N PRO A 207 8.28 11.54 -2.82
CA PRO A 207 9.63 11.91 -2.40
C PRO A 207 10.43 10.70 -1.94
N LEU A 208 11.74 10.69 -2.23
CA LEU A 208 12.61 9.60 -1.81
C LEU A 208 12.64 9.43 -0.27
N PRO A 209 12.59 10.51 0.56
CA PRO A 209 12.52 10.37 2.01
C PRO A 209 11.28 9.60 2.49
N LEU A 210 10.11 9.77 1.88
CA LEU A 210 8.91 9.01 2.27
C LEU A 210 9.02 7.53 1.90
N LEU A 211 9.63 7.23 0.74
CA LEU A 211 9.91 5.85 0.36
C LEU A 211 10.88 5.22 1.36
N GLU A 212 11.96 5.92 1.71
CA GLU A 212 12.94 5.48 2.71
C GLU A 212 12.30 5.25 4.09
N GLU A 213 11.55 6.22 4.62
CA GLU A 213 10.83 6.08 5.89
C GLU A 213 9.95 4.82 5.87
N CYS A 214 9.23 4.58 4.77
CA CYS A 214 8.38 3.40 4.61
C CYS A 214 9.18 2.08 4.63
N THR A 215 10.41 2.05 4.08
CA THR A 215 11.29 0.87 4.18
C THR A 215 11.73 0.57 5.61
N ALA A 216 11.77 1.58 6.48
CA ALA A 216 12.21 1.47 7.86
C ALA A 216 11.09 1.13 8.85
N LEU A 217 9.83 1.09 8.42
CA LEU A 217 8.67 0.74 9.26
C LEU A 217 8.69 -0.75 9.61
N THR A 218 9.45 -1.16 10.63
CA THR A 218 9.60 -2.57 11.03
C THR A 218 8.29 -3.25 11.43
N VAL A 219 7.27 -2.46 11.80
CA VAL A 219 5.91 -2.93 12.08
C VAL A 219 5.20 -3.41 10.80
N LEU A 220 5.55 -2.86 9.62
CA LEU A 220 5.08 -3.39 8.35
C LEU A 220 5.77 -4.72 8.04
N THR A 221 4.99 -5.62 7.43
CA THR A 221 5.53 -6.88 6.93
C THR A 221 6.62 -6.64 5.88
N GLU A 222 7.51 -7.63 5.75
CA GLU A 222 8.62 -7.57 4.79
C GLU A 222 8.14 -7.32 3.37
N LYS A 223 6.97 -7.85 2.99
CA LYS A 223 6.38 -7.65 1.68
C LYS A 223 6.14 -6.17 1.35
N PHE A 224 5.58 -5.41 2.29
CA PHE A 224 5.29 -3.99 2.08
C PHE A 224 6.57 -3.15 2.11
N ARG A 225 7.51 -3.48 3.00
CA ARG A 225 8.84 -2.87 3.00
C ARG A 225 9.62 -3.16 1.72
N ASP A 226 9.53 -4.38 1.17
CA ASP A 226 10.09 -4.76 -0.13
C ASP A 226 9.52 -3.91 -1.29
N MET A 227 8.21 -3.66 -1.28
CA MET A 227 7.58 -2.82 -2.30
C MET A 227 8.10 -1.37 -2.23
N ALA A 228 8.23 -0.80 -1.03
CA ALA A 228 8.85 0.51 -0.84
C ALA A 228 10.33 0.51 -1.26
N ARG A 229 11.10 -0.53 -0.90
CA ARG A 229 12.52 -0.68 -1.29
C ARG A 229 12.70 -0.71 -2.79
N ARG A 230 11.90 -1.52 -3.51
CA ARG A 230 11.92 -1.56 -4.98
C ARG A 230 11.60 -0.21 -5.59
N ARG A 231 10.59 0.50 -5.06
CA ARG A 231 10.29 1.85 -5.54
C ARG A 231 11.43 2.83 -5.30
N LEU A 232 12.04 2.81 -4.11
CA LEU A 232 13.19 3.65 -3.79
C LEU A 232 14.38 3.36 -4.70
N GLU A 233 14.63 2.09 -5.02
CA GLU A 233 15.70 1.65 -5.92
C GLU A 233 15.52 2.27 -7.32
N PHE A 234 14.33 2.12 -7.92
CA PHE A 234 14.04 2.56 -9.28
C PHE A 234 13.57 4.02 -9.40
N ALA A 235 13.28 4.71 -8.29
CA ALA A 235 12.88 6.11 -8.33
C ALA A 235 14.02 6.99 -8.88
N PRO A 236 13.71 7.96 -9.76
CA PRO A 236 14.70 8.85 -10.32
C PRO A 236 15.34 9.68 -9.19
N LYS A 237 16.66 9.78 -9.23
CA LYS A 237 17.46 10.50 -8.25
C LYS A 237 18.11 11.70 -8.93
N THR A 238 17.94 12.88 -8.35
CA THR A 238 18.56 14.10 -8.86
C THR A 238 19.82 14.41 -8.09
N TYR A 239 20.94 14.53 -8.79
CA TYR A 239 22.23 14.87 -8.20
C TYR A 239 22.69 16.26 -8.64
N THR A 240 23.46 16.93 -7.79
CA THR A 240 24.16 18.18 -8.10
C THR A 240 25.65 17.89 -8.20
N LEU A 241 26.29 18.38 -9.28
CA LEU A 241 27.75 18.37 -9.41
C LEU A 241 28.34 19.37 -8.40
N VAL A 242 29.25 18.91 -7.55
CA VAL A 242 29.86 19.74 -6.49
C VAL A 242 31.37 19.92 -6.63
N ALA A 243 32.04 19.07 -7.40
CA ALA A 243 33.47 19.23 -7.70
C ALA A 243 33.83 18.66 -9.06
N VAL A 244 34.83 19.28 -9.71
CA VAL A 244 35.46 18.79 -10.93
C VAL A 244 36.97 18.86 -10.73
N ASP A 245 37.59 17.71 -10.49
CA ASP A 245 39.02 17.60 -10.21
C ASP A 245 39.76 17.14 -11.46
N THR A 246 40.95 17.69 -11.71
CA THR A 246 41.83 17.24 -12.80
C THR A 246 42.86 16.28 -12.25
N LEU A 247 42.71 14.99 -12.53
CA LEU A 247 43.68 13.98 -12.09
C LEU A 247 44.86 13.89 -13.05
N THR A 248 44.61 14.03 -14.37
CA THR A 248 45.62 14.19 -15.42
C THR A 248 45.07 15.10 -16.53
N PRO A 249 45.88 15.56 -17.50
CA PRO A 249 45.35 16.33 -18.64
C PRO A 249 44.22 15.64 -19.43
N ARG A 250 44.11 14.30 -19.35
CA ARG A 250 43.08 13.51 -20.04
C ARG A 250 42.04 12.89 -19.09
N LEU A 251 42.19 13.06 -17.78
CA LEU A 251 41.33 12.44 -16.77
C LEU A 251 40.76 13.50 -15.82
N LYS A 252 39.42 13.61 -15.82
CA LYS A 252 38.66 14.46 -14.89
C LYS A 252 37.83 13.58 -13.97
N GLN A 253 37.80 13.92 -12.69
CA GLN A 253 36.90 13.33 -11.72
C GLN A 253 35.74 14.30 -11.47
N PHE A 254 34.51 13.78 -11.43
CA PHE A 254 33.31 14.54 -11.16
C PHE A 254 32.67 14.02 -9.88
N THR A 255 32.46 14.89 -8.91
CA THR A 255 31.84 14.54 -7.63
C THR A 255 30.41 15.06 -7.61
N PHE A 256 29.47 14.17 -7.33
CA PHE A 256 28.05 14.49 -7.28
C PHE A 256 27.49 14.24 -5.88
N ILE A 257 26.55 15.07 -5.45
CA ILE A 257 25.79 14.88 -4.20
C ILE A 257 24.31 14.76 -4.56
N LEU A 258 23.61 13.79 -3.95
CA LEU A 258 22.17 13.62 -4.09
C LEU A 258 21.47 14.87 -3.53
N ARG A 259 20.54 15.47 -4.28
CA ARG A 259 19.81 16.67 -3.82
C ARG A 259 18.91 16.38 -2.62
N GLU A 260 18.33 15.19 -2.59
CA GLU A 260 17.49 14.73 -1.50
C GLU A 260 18.37 14.11 -0.42
N SER A 261 18.08 14.40 0.85
CA SER A 261 18.76 13.77 1.97
C SER A 261 18.16 12.39 2.21
N LEU A 262 18.95 11.33 2.04
CA LEU A 262 18.57 9.94 2.36
C LEU A 262 19.53 9.36 3.40
N LYS A 263 18.98 8.59 4.34
CA LYS A 263 19.67 7.81 5.37
C LYS A 263 19.54 6.31 5.08
N LEU A 264 20.24 5.84 4.03
CA LEU A 264 20.16 4.45 3.60
C LEU A 264 20.96 3.53 4.55
N ALA A 265 20.28 2.58 5.19
CA ALA A 265 20.89 1.63 6.12
C ALA A 265 21.90 0.66 5.47
N ASN A 266 21.87 0.50 4.14
CA ASN A 266 22.85 -0.29 3.39
C ASN A 266 23.06 0.30 1.99
N PRO A 267 24.13 1.09 1.75
CA PRO A 267 24.34 1.83 0.50
C PRO A 267 24.85 0.96 -0.65
N THR A 268 24.86 -0.37 -0.52
CA THR A 268 25.17 -1.27 -1.65
C THR A 268 24.02 -1.30 -2.64
N PHE A 269 23.74 -0.15 -3.26
CA PHE A 269 23.24 -0.14 -4.62
C PHE A 269 24.18 -1.04 -5.42
N ARG A 270 23.62 -2.04 -6.10
CA ARG A 270 24.42 -2.92 -6.95
C ARG A 270 25.33 -2.04 -7.83
N PRO A 271 26.61 -2.38 -8.01
CA PRO A 271 27.56 -1.61 -8.80
C PRO A 271 27.26 -1.73 -10.30
N LEU A 272 26.06 -1.39 -10.74
CA LEU A 272 25.66 -1.28 -12.13
C LEU A 272 24.51 -0.27 -12.23
N ALA A 273 24.87 0.99 -12.45
CA ALA A 273 24.01 1.93 -13.17
C ALA A 273 24.95 2.94 -13.84
N PHE A 274 25.19 2.74 -15.13
CA PHE A 274 25.82 3.75 -15.98
C PHE A 274 25.11 5.09 -15.76
N ALA A 275 25.79 6.07 -15.21
CA ALA A 275 25.28 7.43 -15.21
C ALA A 275 25.40 7.95 -16.65
N GLN A 276 24.27 8.13 -17.35
CA GLN A 276 24.30 8.84 -18.62
C GLN A 276 24.46 10.34 -18.32
N ILE A 277 25.70 10.82 -18.33
CA ILE A 277 25.98 12.26 -18.26
C ILE A 277 25.74 12.83 -19.66
N ARG A 278 24.71 13.66 -19.80
CA ARG A 278 24.45 14.41 -21.03
C ARG A 278 25.14 15.76 -20.95
N TRP A 279 26.07 15.99 -21.87
CA TRP A 279 26.75 17.27 -22.05
C TRP A 279 25.98 18.10 -23.08
N GLY A 280 25.63 19.34 -22.73
CA GLY A 280 24.94 20.27 -23.63
C GLY A 280 24.53 21.56 -22.93
N VAL A 281 24.37 22.64 -23.70
CA VAL A 281 23.82 23.91 -23.22
C VAL A 281 22.41 23.66 -22.70
N ALA A 282 22.06 24.18 -21.52
CA ALA A 282 20.69 24.15 -21.02
C ALA A 282 19.75 24.64 -22.13
N GLN A 283 18.73 23.85 -22.47
CA GLN A 283 17.82 24.17 -23.57
C GLN A 283 17.26 25.58 -23.36
N ALA A 284 17.69 26.51 -24.21
CA ALA A 284 16.91 27.70 -24.53
C ALA A 284 15.52 27.24 -24.99
N SER A 285 14.52 28.04 -24.69
CA SER A 285 13.13 27.73 -24.94
C SER A 285 12.90 27.32 -26.41
N TYR A 286 11.93 26.43 -26.65
CA TYR A 286 11.59 25.94 -28.01
C TYR A 286 11.28 27.07 -29.01
N HIS A 287 11.05 28.30 -28.53
CA HIS A 287 10.81 29.49 -29.34
C HIS A 287 12.07 30.09 -30.00
N ASP A 288 13.27 29.80 -29.49
CA ASP A 288 14.52 30.44 -29.95
C ASP A 288 15.17 29.73 -31.16
N VAL A 289 14.65 28.57 -31.58
CA VAL A 289 15.29 27.70 -32.59
C VAL A 289 14.81 27.95 -34.02
N LEU A 290 13.79 28.79 -34.25
CA LEU A 290 13.28 29.05 -35.62
C LEU A 290 13.90 30.25 -36.34
N GLN A 291 14.86 30.97 -35.75
CA GLN A 291 15.52 32.10 -36.42
C GLN A 291 17.04 31.95 -36.68
N GLY A 292 17.61 30.77 -36.45
CA GLY A 292 19.04 30.51 -36.72
C GLY A 292 19.22 29.36 -37.69
N ALA A 293 19.49 29.67 -38.96
CA ALA A 293 19.72 28.71 -40.02
C ALA A 293 20.94 27.79 -39.77
N GLY A 294 20.82 26.53 -40.21
CA GLY A 294 21.96 25.78 -40.76
C GLY A 294 22.36 24.50 -40.00
N ARG A 295 22.03 23.36 -40.61
CA ARG A 295 22.48 21.98 -40.34
C ARG A 295 21.74 21.22 -39.24
N THR A 296 20.88 20.32 -39.70
CA THR A 296 20.35 19.17 -38.97
C THR A 296 21.48 18.23 -38.53
N PRO A 297 21.66 17.95 -37.23
CA PRO A 297 22.37 16.76 -36.78
C PRO A 297 21.40 15.58 -36.90
N ARG A 298 21.88 14.48 -37.50
CA ARG A 298 21.14 13.20 -37.55
C ARG A 298 20.77 12.77 -36.14
N SER A 299 19.49 12.60 -35.88
CA SER A 299 18.98 11.97 -34.66
C SER A 299 19.24 10.46 -34.73
N THR A 300 20.28 9.99 -34.05
CA THR A 300 20.36 8.59 -33.63
C THR A 300 19.53 8.44 -32.36
N ALA A 301 18.25 8.12 -32.55
CA ALA A 301 17.39 7.64 -31.49
C ALA A 301 17.81 6.21 -31.11
N CYS A 302 18.39 6.03 -29.93
CA CYS A 302 18.41 4.74 -29.25
C CYS A 302 17.77 4.91 -27.87
N ARG A 303 16.57 4.36 -27.74
CA ARG A 303 16.00 3.96 -26.44
C ARG A 303 16.74 2.71 -25.97
N ALA A 304 17.00 2.60 -24.68
CA ALA A 304 17.30 1.32 -24.04
C ALA A 304 16.61 1.26 -22.66
N ALA A 305 16.19 0.04 -22.34
CA ALA A 305 15.29 -0.38 -21.28
C ALA A 305 15.93 -0.44 -19.89
#